data_AF-A0A1N6IWE2-F1
#
_entry.id   AF-A0A1N6IWE2-F1
#
_cell.length_a   1.000
_cell.length_b   1.000
_cell.length_c   1.000
_cell.angle_alpha   90.00
_cell.angle_beta   90.00
_cell.angle_gamma   90.00
#
_symmetry.space_group_name_H-M   'P 1'
#
loop_
_entity.id
_entity.type
_entity.pdbx_description
1 polymer ?
#
loop_
_entity_poly.entity_id
_entity_poly.type
_entity_poly.pdbx_seq_one_letter_code
_entity_poly.pdbx_strand_id
1 'polypeptide(L)'
;MSPFLLPWINLLLLSTPTVAALPAATNVSVPLRAHILEMESIQWRADLFDQLEYIGQGDCYTVWTADAATLKRLVAASVSCLPAGTVKGLAAGGKRVFYVASFKRKAQVSKGRTTALALNPVIGNVLDGVELDVKEFPAPGGTLADITITSSRIRTFQTAIRREEVWDGSTSKPFRNTFQIPDVLHETVNGRWLIPTGRAIVVGLHVHGQSTVPWSGEAFRDRVIVIDAGDVPAPTFVRPPQTPRVSWSHGLALIGWPTLLTGAFAACFFAGWFVRGGTHQVADRETTAAGLRTITEQAPVDVDGRVGSRRLPRVSDAMVLVAATAVACLLVHKSVGTLDPAEVLDALNHAPATTDWPALNVALLLGALGVILSAPLLVAGSATLAMIVLSMPAAERSQTLRNPGPLACFQVGFVVVLIAGLGLVQYLIDSDPDRIHEIVMNSSIYVSGLSGLGIAGCWITMAMMGSWRSEAFWIDRLGRLLGICWIVTLPFVLLILLKFIG
;
A
#
# COMPACT_ATOMS: atom_id res chain seq x y z
N MET A 1 102.11 -9.16 -17.38
CA MET A 1 101.74 -9.55 -16.00
C MET A 1 101.50 -8.27 -15.20
N SER A 2 100.34 -8.20 -14.56
CA SER A 2 99.82 -7.18 -13.60
C SER A 2 99.87 -5.68 -13.97
N PRO A 3 98.69 -5.04 -14.14
CA PRO A 3 98.45 -3.69 -13.70
C PRO A 3 97.61 -3.73 -12.40
N PHE A 4 98.23 -3.47 -11.27
CA PHE A 4 97.55 -3.09 -10.03
C PHE A 4 97.88 -1.63 -9.81
N LEU A 5 96.90 -0.73 -10.00
CA LEU A 5 96.71 0.55 -9.32
C LEU A 5 95.67 1.36 -10.09
N LEU A 6 94.42 1.25 -9.67
CA LEU A 6 93.32 2.23 -9.73
C LEU A 6 92.01 1.47 -9.50
N PRO A 7 91.46 1.49 -8.28
CA PRO A 7 90.20 2.23 -8.10
C PRO A 7 90.01 2.73 -6.65
N TRP A 8 90.31 4.01 -6.37
CA TRP A 8 89.93 4.63 -5.08
C TRP A 8 89.30 6.03 -5.22
N ILE A 9 88.99 6.49 -6.44
CA ILE A 9 88.50 7.87 -6.68
C ILE A 9 87.00 7.95 -7.02
N ASN A 10 86.24 6.84 -7.03
CA ASN A 10 84.80 6.87 -7.33
C ASN A 10 83.86 6.69 -6.12
N LEU A 11 84.36 6.70 -4.89
CA LEU A 11 83.54 6.37 -3.71
C LEU A 11 83.16 7.55 -2.80
N LEU A 12 83.35 8.80 -3.21
CA LEU A 12 83.20 9.97 -2.32
C LEU A 12 82.33 11.13 -2.85
N LEU A 13 81.54 10.96 -3.91
CA LEU A 13 80.76 12.08 -4.50
C LEU A 13 79.26 11.87 -4.73
N LEU A 14 78.60 10.87 -4.14
CA LEU A 14 77.15 10.73 -4.26
C LEU A 14 76.49 10.24 -2.96
N SER A 15 76.27 11.15 -2.02
CA SER A 15 75.24 10.97 -0.98
C SER A 15 74.77 12.33 -0.42
N THR A 16 74.13 13.13 -1.27
CA THR A 16 73.10 14.04 -0.75
C THR A 16 71.83 13.21 -0.58
N PRO A 17 71.28 13.07 0.64
CA PRO A 17 69.99 12.41 0.80
C PRO A 17 68.97 13.23 0.03
N THR A 18 68.48 12.67 -1.08
CA THR A 18 67.29 13.18 -1.73
C THR A 18 66.16 12.96 -0.73
N VAL A 19 65.78 14.01 0.00
CA VAL A 19 64.58 14.00 0.83
C VAL A 19 63.44 13.80 -0.16
N ALA A 20 63.02 12.55 -0.34
CA ALA A 20 61.86 12.20 -1.11
C ALA A 20 60.70 13.01 -0.52
N ALA A 21 60.21 13.99 -1.27
CA ALA A 21 59.02 14.73 -0.90
C ALA A 21 57.94 13.67 -0.60
N LEU A 22 57.48 13.59 0.65
CA LEU A 22 56.36 12.74 1.00
C LEU A 22 55.26 13.05 -0.03
N PRO A 23 54.69 12.04 -0.70
CA PRO A 23 53.60 12.28 -1.64
C PRO A 23 52.54 13.08 -0.89
N ALA A 24 52.24 14.27 -1.40
CA ALA A 24 51.20 15.12 -0.83
C ALA A 24 49.96 14.24 -0.72
N ALA A 25 49.56 13.91 0.51
CA ALA A 25 48.43 13.04 0.77
C ALA A 25 47.23 13.66 0.06
N THR A 26 46.81 13.05 -1.05
CA THR A 26 45.63 13.46 -1.79
C THR A 26 44.46 13.14 -0.88
N ASN A 27 43.99 14.18 -0.17
CA ASN A 27 42.81 14.11 0.69
C ASN A 27 41.58 13.87 -0.18
N VAL A 28 41.33 12.61 -0.53
CA VAL A 28 40.09 12.19 -1.18
C VAL A 28 39.01 12.26 -0.11
N SER A 29 38.11 13.24 -0.22
CA SER A 29 36.92 13.33 0.62
C SER A 29 36.05 12.10 0.36
N VAL A 30 35.97 11.23 1.37
CA VAL A 30 35.07 10.08 1.35
C VAL A 30 33.68 10.57 1.72
N PRO A 31 32.65 10.33 0.89
CA PRO A 31 31.31 10.83 1.16
C PRO A 31 30.73 10.20 2.44
N LEU A 32 30.25 11.04 3.36
CA LEU A 32 29.55 10.56 4.54
C LEU A 32 28.18 9.97 4.17
N ARG A 33 27.78 8.91 4.89
CA ARG A 33 26.45 8.30 4.80
C ARG A 33 25.78 8.39 6.16
N ALA A 34 24.49 8.68 6.17
CA ALA A 34 23.70 8.69 7.38
C ALA A 34 22.57 7.65 7.32
N HIS A 35 22.34 6.99 8.45
CA HIS A 35 21.26 6.02 8.65
C HIS A 35 20.44 6.44 9.87
N ILE A 36 19.12 6.41 9.72
CA ILE A 36 18.19 6.66 10.82
C ILE A 36 17.61 5.32 11.24
N LEU A 37 17.88 4.93 12.48
CA LEU A 37 17.47 3.67 13.06
C LEU A 37 16.38 3.93 14.11
N GLU A 38 15.28 3.21 14.00
CA GLU A 38 14.24 3.16 15.02
C GLU A 38 14.39 1.88 15.83
N MET A 39 14.57 2.01 17.13
CA MET A 39 14.75 0.90 18.07
C MET A 39 13.48 0.70 18.89
N GLU A 40 13.04 -0.55 19.05
CA GLU A 40 11.77 -0.89 19.72
C GLU A 40 11.82 -0.77 21.25
N SER A 41 13.02 -0.83 21.82
CA SER A 41 13.22 -0.82 23.27
C SER A 41 14.58 -0.21 23.59
N ILE A 42 14.82 0.15 24.86
CA ILE A 42 16.15 0.60 25.30
C ILE A 42 17.15 -0.56 25.47
N GLN A 43 16.70 -1.82 25.33
CA GLN A 43 17.52 -3.01 25.57
C GLN A 43 18.74 -3.09 24.63
N TRP A 44 18.63 -2.52 23.42
CA TRP A 44 19.77 -2.44 22.49
C TRP A 44 20.98 -1.73 23.13
N ARG A 45 20.74 -0.76 24.03
CA ARG A 45 21.81 -0.10 24.76
C ARG A 45 22.52 -1.13 25.62
N ALA A 46 21.81 -1.86 26.49
CA ALA A 46 22.43 -2.88 27.33
C ALA A 46 23.20 -3.95 26.53
N ASP A 47 22.67 -4.38 25.39
CA ASP A 47 23.27 -5.46 24.60
C ASP A 47 24.53 -5.03 23.81
N LEU A 48 24.66 -3.73 23.52
CA LEU A 48 25.72 -3.17 22.68
C LEU A 48 26.60 -2.13 23.39
N PHE A 49 26.28 -1.74 24.63
CA PHE A 49 26.95 -0.63 25.33
C PHE A 49 28.45 -0.84 25.43
N ASP A 50 28.88 -2.06 25.79
CA ASP A 50 30.29 -2.41 25.98
C ASP A 50 31.11 -2.37 24.67
N GLN A 51 30.43 -2.33 23.52
CA GLN A 51 31.06 -2.23 22.19
C GLN A 51 31.05 -0.79 21.64
N LEU A 52 30.37 0.13 22.33
CA LEU A 52 30.28 1.54 21.95
C LEU A 52 31.28 2.36 22.76
N GLU A 53 32.11 3.13 22.08
CA GLU A 53 33.07 4.01 22.75
C GLU A 53 32.43 5.38 22.98
N TYR A 54 32.25 5.76 24.24
CA TYR A 54 31.60 7.02 24.61
C TYR A 54 32.44 8.24 24.18
N ILE A 55 31.82 9.18 23.46
CA ILE A 55 32.43 10.46 23.06
C ILE A 55 31.94 11.58 23.98
N GLY A 56 30.63 11.64 24.23
CA GLY A 56 30.03 12.74 24.99
C GLY A 56 28.51 12.65 25.09
N GLN A 57 27.93 13.53 25.90
CA GLN A 57 26.49 13.62 26.15
C GLN A 57 26.08 15.09 26.22
N GLY A 58 24.89 15.39 25.70
CA GLY A 58 24.18 16.65 25.93
C GLY A 58 22.83 16.40 26.60
N ASP A 59 22.03 17.45 26.74
CA ASP A 59 20.76 17.39 27.48
C ASP A 59 19.76 16.38 26.88
N CYS A 60 19.75 16.22 25.55
CA CYS A 60 18.80 15.37 24.82
C CYS A 60 19.45 14.28 23.96
N TYR A 61 20.77 14.07 24.06
CA TYR A 61 21.47 13.12 23.20
C TYR A 61 22.72 12.53 23.84
N THR A 62 23.14 11.37 23.34
CA THR A 62 24.42 10.75 23.69
C THR A 62 25.14 10.30 22.43
N VAL A 63 26.45 10.46 22.40
CA VAL A 63 27.29 10.23 21.22
C VAL A 63 28.34 9.18 21.53
N TRP A 64 28.45 8.19 20.64
CA TRP A 64 29.42 7.12 20.69
C TRP A 64 30.16 6.97 19.35
N THR A 65 31.30 6.29 19.34
CA THR A 65 31.84 5.65 18.14
C THR A 65 31.54 4.16 18.13
N ALA A 66 31.35 3.61 16.94
CA ALA A 66 31.18 2.18 16.71
C ALA A 66 32.10 1.71 15.58
N ASP A 67 32.65 0.50 15.70
CA ASP A 67 33.31 -0.17 14.58
C ASP A 67 32.28 -0.77 13.61
N ALA A 68 32.75 -1.26 12.46
CA ALA A 68 31.89 -1.82 11.42
C ALA A 68 31.08 -3.05 11.89
N ALA A 69 31.64 -3.87 12.79
CA ALA A 69 30.97 -5.07 13.31
C ALA A 69 29.82 -4.69 14.24
N THR A 70 30.06 -3.74 15.15
CA THR A 70 29.07 -3.18 16.07
C THR A 70 27.97 -2.47 15.31
N LEU A 71 28.33 -1.69 14.26
CA LEU A 71 27.36 -1.04 13.40
C LEU A 71 26.42 -2.06 12.71
N LYS A 72 26.97 -3.16 12.19
CA LYS A 72 26.15 -4.22 11.57
C LYS A 72 25.14 -4.81 12.57
N ARG A 73 25.54 -4.99 13.84
CA ARG A 73 24.63 -5.44 14.91
C ARG A 73 23.58 -4.40 15.27
N LEU A 74 23.96 -3.12 15.34
CA LEU A 74 23.06 -2.00 15.62
C LEU A 74 21.97 -1.89 14.55
N VAL A 75 22.33 -1.99 13.27
CA VAL A 75 21.37 -2.00 12.15
C VAL A 75 20.46 -3.24 12.21
N ALA A 76 21.01 -4.41 12.53
CA ALA A 76 20.22 -5.64 12.67
C ALA A 76 19.24 -5.63 13.85
N ALA A 77 19.55 -4.89 14.91
CA ALA A 77 18.66 -4.71 16.07
C ALA A 77 17.58 -3.63 15.84
N SER A 78 17.69 -2.84 14.76
CA SER A 78 16.70 -1.81 14.43
C SER A 78 15.42 -2.40 13.84
N VAL A 79 14.26 -1.85 14.20
CA VAL A 79 12.97 -2.20 13.60
C VAL A 79 12.85 -1.63 12.20
N SER A 80 13.43 -0.44 12.00
CA SER A 80 13.53 0.19 10.70
C SER A 80 14.85 0.93 10.55
N CYS A 81 15.46 0.78 9.39
CA CYS A 81 16.63 1.54 8.96
C CYS A 81 16.22 2.36 7.74
N LEU A 82 16.11 3.67 7.89
CA LEU A 82 15.87 4.59 6.79
C LEU A 82 17.21 5.16 6.33
N PRO A 83 17.66 4.90 5.09
CA PRO A 83 18.85 5.55 4.56
C PRO A 83 18.54 7.04 4.40
N ALA A 84 19.34 7.91 5.03
CA ALA A 84 19.24 9.36 4.83
C ALA A 84 19.96 9.82 3.55
N GLY A 85 20.60 8.88 2.83
CA GLY A 85 21.33 9.14 1.59
C GLY A 85 22.78 9.57 1.83
N THR A 86 23.48 9.90 0.73
CA THR A 86 24.81 10.51 0.79
C THR A 86 24.67 11.94 1.30
N VAL A 87 25.34 12.26 2.39
CA VAL A 87 25.20 13.55 3.06
C VAL A 87 26.10 14.56 2.34
N LYS A 88 25.51 15.35 1.44
CA LYS A 88 26.11 16.61 0.96
C LYS A 88 25.12 17.72 1.26
N GLY A 89 25.23 18.32 2.44
CA GLY A 89 24.29 19.34 2.94
C GLY A 89 23.08 18.73 3.67
N LEU A 90 21.89 19.31 3.48
CA LEU A 90 20.67 18.93 4.18
C LEU A 90 20.12 17.58 3.69
N ALA A 91 20.34 16.53 4.48
CA ALA A 91 19.72 15.22 4.28
C ALA A 91 18.45 15.13 5.14
N ALA A 92 17.29 14.92 4.50
CA ALA A 92 16.02 14.71 5.20
C ALA A 92 15.58 13.26 5.04
N GLY A 93 15.57 12.51 6.14
CA GLY A 93 14.99 11.18 6.20
C GLY A 93 13.69 11.22 7.01
N GLY A 94 12.56 10.86 6.41
CA GLY A 94 11.28 10.89 7.11
C GLY A 94 10.07 10.95 6.19
N LYS A 95 8.89 11.01 6.81
CA LYS A 95 7.61 11.12 6.11
C LYS A 95 7.04 12.51 6.30
N ARG A 96 6.74 13.21 5.20
CA ARG A 96 5.93 14.44 5.27
C ARG A 96 4.47 14.04 5.50
N VAL A 97 3.89 14.54 6.59
CA VAL A 97 2.49 14.33 6.95
C VAL A 97 1.72 15.61 6.65
N PHE A 98 0.70 15.48 5.81
CA PHE A 98 -0.20 16.57 5.45
C PHE A 98 -1.44 16.52 6.34
N TYR A 99 -1.87 17.68 6.85
CA TYR A 99 -3.04 17.79 7.72
C TYR A 99 -3.84 19.06 7.42
N VAL A 100 -5.11 19.07 7.80
CA VAL A 100 -5.95 20.27 7.64
C VAL A 100 -5.66 21.21 8.80
N ALA A 101 -4.81 22.21 8.56
CA ALA A 101 -4.37 23.14 9.59
C ALA A 101 -5.44 24.20 9.90
N SER A 102 -6.14 24.67 8.87
CA SER A 102 -7.22 25.64 9.03
C SER A 102 -8.15 25.64 7.81
N PHE A 103 -9.15 26.52 7.81
CA PHE A 103 -10.02 26.76 6.67
C PHE A 103 -10.04 28.25 6.33
N LYS A 104 -9.89 28.57 5.04
CA LYS A 104 -10.03 29.94 4.51
C LYS A 104 -11.41 30.10 3.88
N ARG A 105 -12.13 31.16 4.25
CA ARG A 105 -13.42 31.52 3.64
C ARG A 105 -13.20 31.92 2.19
N LYS A 106 -13.80 31.20 1.23
CA LYS A 106 -13.66 31.48 -0.21
C LYS A 106 -14.74 32.43 -0.71
N ALA A 107 -15.99 32.16 -0.37
CA ALA A 107 -17.12 32.99 -0.75
C ALA A 107 -18.32 32.71 0.17
N GLN A 108 -19.13 33.74 0.39
CA GLN A 108 -20.47 33.62 0.94
C GLN A 108 -21.42 33.97 -0.21
N VAL A 109 -22.01 32.96 -0.83
CA VAL A 109 -22.97 33.20 -1.91
C VAL A 109 -24.36 33.23 -1.30
N SER A 110 -24.97 34.41 -1.27
CA SER A 110 -26.39 34.57 -0.96
C SER A 110 -27.17 34.52 -2.27
N LYS A 111 -27.72 33.35 -2.61
CA LYS A 111 -28.77 33.24 -3.65
C LYS A 111 -30.08 32.94 -2.92
N GLY A 112 -30.93 33.97 -2.77
CA GLY A 112 -32.20 33.86 -2.04
C GLY A 112 -32.03 33.77 -0.52
N ARG A 113 -32.89 32.99 0.16
CA ARG A 113 -32.86 32.74 1.63
C ARG A 113 -31.77 31.73 2.08
N THR A 114 -30.98 31.19 1.16
CA THR A 114 -29.93 30.21 1.47
C THR A 114 -28.56 30.82 1.31
N THR A 115 -27.87 30.97 2.43
CA THR A 115 -26.46 31.37 2.48
C THR A 115 -25.60 30.11 2.44
N ALA A 116 -24.84 29.92 1.36
CA ALA A 116 -23.85 28.85 1.27
C ALA A 116 -22.47 29.40 1.66
N LEU A 117 -21.87 28.81 2.69
CA LEU A 117 -20.50 29.11 3.12
C LEU A 117 -19.54 28.15 2.41
N ALA A 118 -18.74 28.66 1.47
CA ALA A 118 -17.68 27.88 0.86
C ALA A 118 -16.36 28.08 1.62
N LEU A 119 -15.81 26.98 2.14
CA LEU A 119 -14.50 26.96 2.79
C LEU A 119 -13.49 26.19 1.95
N ASN A 120 -12.29 26.76 1.83
CA ASN A 120 -11.13 26.06 1.30
C ASN A 120 -10.26 25.56 2.46
N PRO A 121 -9.96 24.25 2.54
CA PRO A 121 -9.03 23.76 3.53
C PRO A 121 -7.62 24.31 3.24
N VAL A 122 -6.94 24.76 4.28
CA VAL A 122 -5.52 25.11 4.25
C VAL A 122 -4.76 23.89 4.75
N ILE A 123 -4.02 23.26 3.85
CA ILE A 123 -3.26 22.05 4.15
C ILE A 123 -1.90 22.46 4.71
N GLY A 124 -1.66 22.14 5.98
CA GLY A 124 -0.35 22.19 6.59
C GLY A 124 0.44 20.94 6.26
N ASN A 125 1.76 21.02 6.35
CA ASN A 125 2.62 19.86 6.34
C ASN A 125 3.62 19.94 7.50
N VAL A 126 3.98 18.78 8.03
CA VAL A 126 5.02 18.63 9.04
C VAL A 126 5.88 17.43 8.64
N LEU A 127 7.19 17.53 8.86
CA LEU A 127 8.09 16.41 8.69
C LEU A 127 8.09 15.55 9.96
N ASP A 128 7.76 14.28 9.83
CA ASP A 128 7.99 13.27 10.87
C ASP A 128 9.24 12.48 10.48
N GLY A 129 10.38 12.86 11.05
CA GLY A 129 11.70 12.42 10.58
C GLY A 129 12.86 13.17 11.20
N VAL A 130 13.99 13.14 10.49
CA VAL A 130 15.24 13.79 10.86
C VAL A 130 15.75 14.60 9.68
N GLU A 131 16.12 15.84 9.94
CA GLU A 131 16.93 16.68 9.06
C GLU A 131 18.34 16.73 9.60
N LEU A 132 19.32 16.50 8.73
CA LEU A 132 20.73 16.41 9.07
C LEU A 132 21.50 17.39 8.19
N ASP A 133 22.19 18.34 8.79
CA ASP A 133 23.15 19.22 8.12
C ASP A 133 24.56 18.89 8.61
N VAL A 134 25.48 18.61 7.67
CA VAL A 134 26.84 18.18 7.98
C VAL A 134 27.84 19.00 7.17
N LYS A 135 28.80 19.60 7.88
CA LYS A 135 29.96 20.28 7.29
C LYS A 135 31.22 19.48 7.62
N GLU A 136 31.86 18.98 6.56
CA GLU A 136 33.03 18.11 6.66
C GLU A 136 34.34 18.92 6.62
N PHE A 137 35.28 18.55 7.48
CA PHE A 137 36.64 19.06 7.51
C PHE A 137 37.61 17.86 7.57
N PRO A 138 38.57 17.73 6.63
CA PRO A 138 39.57 16.68 6.71
C PRO A 138 40.44 16.86 7.97
N ALA A 139 40.71 15.78 8.69
CA ALA A 139 41.52 15.78 9.90
C ALA A 139 42.46 14.56 9.95
N PRO A 140 43.60 14.62 10.66
CA PRO A 140 44.44 13.45 10.87
C PRO A 140 43.65 12.34 11.58
N GLY A 141 43.56 11.15 10.95
CA GLY A 141 42.88 9.97 11.52
C GLY A 141 41.37 9.88 11.25
N GLY A 142 40.79 10.79 10.47
CA GLY A 142 39.36 10.72 10.12
C GLY A 142 38.79 11.99 9.48
N THR A 143 37.47 12.14 9.57
CA THR A 143 36.75 13.34 9.11
C THR A 143 36.18 14.07 10.31
N LEU A 144 36.61 15.30 10.55
CA LEU A 144 36.00 16.17 11.55
C LEU A 144 34.72 16.76 10.97
N ALA A 145 33.56 16.48 11.56
CA ALA A 145 32.27 16.90 11.05
C ALA A 145 31.59 17.83 12.06
N ASP A 146 31.10 18.98 11.58
CA ASP A 146 30.17 19.83 12.31
C ASP A 146 28.75 19.41 11.90
N ILE A 147 28.03 18.80 12.84
CA ILE A 147 26.79 18.06 12.61
C ILE A 147 25.66 18.75 13.37
N THR A 148 24.62 19.13 12.64
CA THR A 148 23.34 19.63 13.16
C THR A 148 22.24 18.64 12.80
N ILE A 149 21.61 18.06 13.81
CA ILE A 149 20.51 17.10 13.67
C ILE A 149 19.25 17.75 14.20
N THR A 150 18.24 17.91 13.36
CA THR A 150 16.89 18.32 13.78
C THR A 150 15.95 17.14 13.64
N SER A 151 15.55 16.55 14.77
CA SER A 151 14.54 15.51 14.83
C SER A 151 13.18 16.13 15.06
N SER A 152 12.22 15.74 14.23
CA SER A 152 10.81 16.13 14.34
C SER A 152 9.98 14.87 14.46
N ARG A 153 9.12 14.78 15.47
CA ARG A 153 8.26 13.62 15.68
C ARG A 153 6.84 14.03 16.04
N ILE A 154 5.88 13.49 15.32
CA ILE A 154 4.46 13.75 15.63
C ILE A 154 4.04 12.80 16.75
N ARG A 155 3.69 13.36 17.92
CA ARG A 155 3.19 12.59 19.07
C ARG A 155 1.73 12.22 18.89
N THR A 156 0.91 13.20 18.55
CA THR A 156 -0.54 13.04 18.37
C THR A 156 -1.10 14.15 17.47
N PHE A 157 -2.32 13.94 16.97
CA PHE A 157 -3.11 14.98 16.32
C PHE A 157 -4.29 15.34 17.21
N GLN A 158 -4.30 16.56 17.73
CA GLN A 158 -5.46 17.09 18.42
C GLN A 158 -6.48 17.56 17.38
N THR A 159 -7.74 17.18 17.57
CA THR A 159 -8.83 17.58 16.69
C THR A 159 -9.60 18.73 17.32
N ALA A 160 -9.54 19.90 16.68
CA ALA A 160 -10.24 21.09 17.14
C ALA A 160 -11.50 21.32 16.29
N ILE A 161 -12.60 21.67 16.96
CA ILE A 161 -13.87 21.98 16.30
C ILE A 161 -14.11 23.48 16.41
N ARG A 162 -14.03 24.20 15.28
CA ARG A 162 -14.46 25.59 15.19
C ARG A 162 -15.96 25.64 14.93
N ARG A 163 -16.69 26.28 15.83
CA ARG A 163 -18.10 26.63 15.63
C ARG A 163 -18.16 28.04 15.10
N GLU A 164 -18.78 28.22 13.95
CA GLU A 164 -19.05 29.53 13.35
C GLU A 164 -20.55 29.64 13.15
N GLU A 165 -21.12 30.78 13.47
CA GLU A 165 -22.53 31.04 13.21
C GLU A 165 -22.67 31.75 11.88
N VAL A 166 -23.43 31.15 10.96
CA VAL A 166 -23.71 31.76 9.66
C VAL A 166 -25.13 32.31 9.70
N TRP A 167 -25.25 33.63 9.64
CA TRP A 167 -26.53 34.31 9.54
C TRP A 167 -27.07 34.19 8.11
N ASP A 168 -28.28 33.66 7.95
CA ASP A 168 -28.94 33.51 6.65
C ASP A 168 -29.94 34.64 6.31
N GLY A 169 -29.99 35.69 7.14
CA GLY A 169 -30.97 36.77 7.04
C GLY A 169 -32.18 36.59 7.96
N SER A 170 -32.42 35.37 8.46
CA SER A 170 -33.58 35.06 9.31
C SER A 170 -33.23 34.27 10.58
N THR A 171 -32.24 33.38 10.49
CA THR A 171 -31.80 32.53 11.59
C THR A 171 -30.28 32.37 11.57
N SER A 172 -29.68 32.29 12.75
CA SER A 172 -28.28 31.88 12.90
C SER A 172 -28.23 30.35 12.85
N LYS A 173 -27.48 29.81 11.88
CA LYS A 173 -27.23 28.36 11.81
C LYS A 173 -25.80 28.07 12.25
N PRO A 174 -25.60 27.21 13.26
CA PRO A 174 -24.26 26.83 13.68
C PRO A 174 -23.63 25.93 12.62
N PHE A 175 -22.48 26.35 12.14
CA PHE A 175 -21.61 25.62 11.23
C PHE A 175 -20.41 25.07 12.01
N ARG A 176 -20.11 23.78 11.83
CA ARG A 176 -19.02 23.10 12.54
C ARG A 176 -17.94 22.69 11.57
N ASN A 177 -16.74 23.20 11.77
CA ASN A 177 -15.54 22.80 11.04
C ASN A 177 -14.58 22.07 11.95
N THR A 178 -14.02 20.99 11.46
CA THR A 178 -13.04 20.20 12.19
C THR A 178 -11.69 20.33 11.53
N PHE A 179 -10.68 20.75 12.28
CA PHE A 179 -9.29 20.85 11.82
C PHE A 179 -8.37 20.14 12.80
N GLN A 180 -7.14 19.89 12.38
CA GLN A 180 -6.16 19.11 13.13
C GLN A 180 -4.97 19.97 13.52
N ILE A 181 -4.50 19.81 14.75
CA ILE A 181 -3.31 20.46 15.30
C ILE A 181 -2.34 19.34 15.69
N PRO A 182 -1.23 19.14 14.96
CA PRO A 182 -0.22 18.17 15.37
C PRO A 182 0.50 18.66 16.62
N ASP A 183 0.65 17.78 17.60
CA ASP A 183 1.62 17.93 18.68
C ASP A 183 2.94 17.34 18.21
N VAL A 184 3.92 18.20 17.96
CA VAL A 184 5.20 17.83 17.34
C VAL A 184 6.31 18.07 18.36
N LEU A 185 7.04 17.00 18.67
CA LEU A 185 8.26 17.10 19.43
C LEU A 185 9.40 17.47 18.48
N HIS A 186 10.06 18.58 18.77
CA HIS A 186 11.23 19.05 18.02
C HIS A 186 12.45 19.01 18.93
N GLU A 187 13.50 18.34 18.45
CA GLU A 187 14.78 18.26 19.14
C GLU A 187 15.89 18.63 18.17
N THR A 188 16.83 19.47 18.63
CA THR A 188 17.99 19.85 17.84
C THR A 188 19.25 19.48 18.60
N VAL A 189 20.14 18.74 17.93
CA VAL A 189 21.42 18.29 18.45
C VAL A 189 22.50 18.89 17.57
N ASN A 190 23.42 19.64 18.18
CA ASN A 190 24.53 20.27 17.48
C ASN A 190 25.83 19.81 18.12
N GLY A 191 26.79 19.43 17.30
CA GLY A 191 28.12 19.14 17.81
C GLY A 191 29.15 18.92 16.72
N ARG A 192 30.41 19.07 17.13
CA ARG A 192 31.56 18.89 16.27
C ARG A 192 32.34 17.67 16.72
N TRP A 193 32.33 16.63 15.90
CA TRP A 193 32.91 15.33 16.27
C TRP A 193 33.83 14.79 15.19
N LEU A 194 34.89 14.11 15.62
CA LEU A 194 35.79 13.39 14.72
C LEU A 194 35.18 12.01 14.42
N ILE A 195 34.93 11.72 13.15
CA ILE A 195 34.54 10.40 12.65
C ILE A 195 35.83 9.67 12.26
N PRO A 196 36.32 8.69 13.05
CA PRO A 196 37.57 8.00 12.73
C PRO A 196 37.44 7.18 11.45
N THR A 197 38.53 7.04 10.69
CA THR A 197 38.54 6.21 9.48
C THR A 197 38.10 4.77 9.79
N GLY A 198 37.14 4.25 9.04
CA GLY A 198 36.60 2.89 9.23
C GLY A 198 35.65 2.72 10.43
N ARG A 199 35.31 3.79 11.13
CA ARG A 199 34.33 3.80 12.22
C ARG A 199 33.12 4.68 11.86
N ALA A 200 32.07 4.57 12.66
CA ALA A 200 30.89 5.42 12.57
C ALA A 200 30.67 6.18 13.88
N ILE A 201 30.04 7.34 13.78
CA ILE A 201 29.45 8.01 14.93
C ILE A 201 28.02 7.53 15.10
N VAL A 202 27.65 7.22 16.33
CA VAL A 202 26.30 6.83 16.73
C VAL A 202 25.77 7.90 17.67
N VAL A 203 24.71 8.58 17.25
CA VAL A 203 24.01 9.59 18.06
C VAL A 203 22.67 9.01 18.49
N GLY A 204 22.55 8.65 19.77
CA GLY A 204 21.27 8.27 20.37
C GLY A 204 20.51 9.53 20.77
N LEU A 205 19.30 9.68 20.25
CA LEU A 205 18.37 10.72 20.68
C LEU A 205 17.64 10.27 21.95
N HIS A 206 16.77 11.12 22.49
CA HIS A 206 16.05 10.80 23.72
C HIS A 206 15.05 9.65 23.49
N VAL A 207 14.79 8.88 24.53
CA VAL A 207 13.79 7.81 24.50
C VAL A 207 12.41 8.42 24.61
N HIS A 208 11.51 8.05 23.70
CA HIS A 208 10.13 8.55 23.73
C HIS A 208 9.15 7.43 24.05
N GLY A 209 8.31 7.66 25.05
CA GLY A 209 7.14 6.84 25.30
C GLY A 209 6.12 6.99 24.18
N GLN A 210 5.77 5.89 23.53
CA GLN A 210 4.70 5.80 22.55
C GLN A 210 3.46 5.22 23.25
N SER A 211 2.66 6.09 23.88
CA SER A 211 1.37 5.69 24.42
C SER A 211 0.36 5.55 23.28
N THR A 212 0.28 4.37 22.67
CA THR A 212 -0.75 4.06 21.66
C THR A 212 -2.10 3.76 22.29
N VAL A 213 -2.14 3.33 23.56
CA VAL A 213 -3.37 3.02 24.30
C VAL A 213 -3.17 3.40 25.78
N PRO A 214 -4.13 4.10 26.43
CA PRO A 214 -4.00 4.52 27.83
C PRO A 214 -3.76 3.38 28.84
N TRP A 215 -3.96 2.12 28.44
CA TRP A 215 -3.96 0.95 29.31
C TRP A 215 -2.87 -0.08 28.96
N SER A 216 -2.21 0.05 27.80
CA SER A 216 -1.06 -0.80 27.46
C SER A 216 0.19 -0.12 28.00
N GLY A 217 1.04 -0.83 28.75
CA GLY A 217 2.29 -0.29 29.28
C GLY A 217 3.06 0.54 28.25
N GLU A 218 3.75 1.58 28.72
CA GLU A 218 4.47 2.52 27.84
C GLU A 218 5.50 1.77 26.98
N ALA A 219 5.26 1.70 25.67
CA ALA A 219 6.25 1.21 24.73
C ALA A 219 7.26 2.33 24.49
N PHE A 220 8.53 2.09 24.77
CA PHE A 220 9.59 3.07 24.59
C PHE A 220 10.27 2.89 23.23
N ARG A 221 10.28 3.92 22.39
CA ARG A 221 11.08 3.90 21.15
C ARG A 221 12.25 4.86 21.26
N ASP A 222 13.41 4.39 20.83
CA ASP A 222 14.64 5.15 20.79
C ASP A 222 15.04 5.36 19.33
N ARG A 223 15.45 6.58 18.97
CA ARG A 223 15.87 6.92 17.61
C ARG A 223 17.37 7.14 17.62
N VAL A 224 18.07 6.39 16.79
CA VAL A 224 19.53 6.40 16.72
C VAL A 224 19.95 6.82 15.32
N ILE A 225 20.86 7.77 15.23
CA ILE A 225 21.41 8.25 13.96
C ILE A 225 22.84 7.76 13.87
N VAL A 226 23.15 7.06 12.78
CA VAL A 226 24.51 6.61 12.49
C VAL A 226 25.05 7.44 11.34
N ILE A 227 26.27 7.95 11.48
CA ILE A 227 27.00 8.65 10.42
C ILE A 227 28.33 7.90 10.19
N ASP A 228 28.53 7.36 8.99
CA ASP A 228 29.72 6.60 8.60
C ASP A 228 30.47 7.26 7.44
N ALA A 229 31.79 7.04 7.40
CA ALA A 229 32.68 7.50 6.34
C ALA A 229 33.05 6.36 5.36
N GLY A 230 32.05 5.66 4.81
CA GLY A 230 32.08 5.14 3.44
C GLY A 230 32.74 3.78 3.14
N ASP A 231 33.52 3.17 4.03
CA ASP A 231 34.12 1.83 3.75
C ASP A 231 33.27 0.64 4.25
N VAL A 232 32.16 0.92 4.96
CA VAL A 232 31.24 -0.13 5.38
C VAL A 232 30.32 -0.48 4.20
N PRO A 233 30.32 -1.73 3.68
CA PRO A 233 29.42 -2.13 2.61
C PRO A 233 27.98 -1.85 3.05
N ALA A 234 27.23 -1.15 2.20
CA ALA A 234 25.84 -0.80 2.48
C ALA A 234 25.11 -2.04 3.01
N PRO A 235 24.50 -2.00 4.21
CA PRO A 235 23.91 -3.18 4.81
C PRO A 235 22.91 -3.78 3.82
N THR A 236 23.19 -5.01 3.38
CA THR A 236 22.27 -5.75 2.53
C THR A 236 21.06 -6.06 3.41
N PHE A 237 19.98 -5.32 3.20
CA PHE A 237 18.79 -5.43 4.04
C PHE A 237 18.17 -6.81 3.86
N VAL A 238 18.44 -7.71 4.80
CA VAL A 238 17.66 -8.94 4.94
C VAL A 238 16.37 -8.51 5.63
N ARG A 239 15.32 -8.30 4.83
CA ARG A 239 13.96 -8.12 5.33
C ARG A 239 13.72 -9.23 6.38
N PRO A 240 13.24 -8.92 7.61
CA PRO A 240 12.98 -9.94 8.61
C PRO A 240 12.19 -11.08 7.98
N PRO A 241 12.43 -12.35 8.34
CA PRO A 241 11.84 -13.50 7.69
C PRO A 241 10.32 -13.30 7.66
N GLN A 242 9.83 -12.91 6.49
CA GLN A 242 8.43 -13.15 6.17
C GLN A 242 8.34 -14.68 6.17
N THR A 243 7.41 -15.20 6.98
CA THR A 243 6.95 -16.60 6.90
C THR A 243 7.07 -17.13 5.47
N PRO A 244 7.68 -18.31 5.27
CA PRO A 244 8.38 -18.68 4.05
C PRO A 244 7.56 -18.41 2.80
N ARG A 245 8.02 -17.47 1.97
CA ARG A 245 7.59 -17.31 0.59
C ARG A 245 8.51 -18.16 -0.29
N VAL A 246 7.95 -19.25 -0.80
CA VAL A 246 8.48 -20.02 -1.93
C VAL A 246 8.82 -19.06 -3.07
N SER A 247 10.02 -19.15 -3.65
CA SER A 247 10.46 -18.28 -4.73
C SER A 247 9.97 -18.80 -6.09
N TRP A 248 9.15 -17.99 -6.78
CA TRP A 248 8.46 -18.31 -8.03
C TRP A 248 9.18 -17.82 -9.30
N SER A 249 10.51 -17.78 -9.33
CA SER A 249 11.22 -17.04 -10.38
C SER A 249 11.23 -17.71 -11.77
N HIS A 250 10.70 -18.94 -11.94
CA HIS A 250 10.81 -19.66 -13.22
C HIS A 250 9.47 -20.04 -13.90
N GLY A 251 8.31 -19.68 -13.34
CA GLY A 251 6.98 -20.03 -13.89
C GLY A 251 6.21 -18.90 -14.61
N LEU A 252 6.77 -17.71 -14.75
CA LEU A 252 6.02 -16.49 -15.09
C LEU A 252 5.58 -16.35 -16.57
N ALA A 253 5.99 -17.25 -17.47
CA ALA A 253 5.63 -17.14 -18.88
C ALA A 253 4.24 -17.68 -19.25
N LEU A 254 3.63 -18.55 -18.41
CA LEU A 254 2.33 -19.18 -18.71
C LEU A 254 1.25 -19.02 -17.61
N ILE A 255 1.62 -18.50 -16.42
CA ILE A 255 0.71 -18.19 -15.30
C ILE A 255 0.04 -16.80 -15.46
N GLY A 256 0.26 -16.15 -16.61
CA GLY A 256 -0.25 -14.81 -16.89
C GLY A 256 -1.76 -14.70 -16.75
N TRP A 257 -2.56 -15.63 -17.27
CA TRP A 257 -3.99 -15.35 -17.49
C TRP A 257 -4.88 -15.30 -16.23
N PRO A 258 -4.80 -16.25 -15.27
CA PRO A 258 -5.65 -16.22 -14.08
C PRO A 258 -5.24 -15.10 -13.10
N THR A 259 -3.93 -14.86 -12.97
CA THR A 259 -3.35 -13.79 -12.15
C THR A 259 -3.52 -12.42 -12.80
N LEU A 260 -3.52 -12.32 -14.13
CA LEU A 260 -3.91 -11.12 -14.86
C LEU A 260 -5.42 -10.90 -14.79
N LEU A 261 -6.27 -11.93 -14.75
CA LEU A 261 -7.71 -11.72 -14.54
C LEU A 261 -8.00 -11.25 -13.12
N THR A 262 -7.41 -11.87 -12.11
CA THR A 262 -7.59 -11.46 -10.69
C THR A 262 -6.89 -10.13 -10.40
N GLY A 263 -5.70 -9.94 -10.97
CA GLY A 263 -4.88 -8.73 -10.88
C GLY A 263 -5.42 -7.58 -11.73
N ALA A 264 -6.01 -7.83 -12.91
CA ALA A 264 -6.76 -6.82 -13.66
C ALA A 264 -8.13 -6.58 -13.04
N PHE A 265 -8.74 -7.56 -12.35
CA PHE A 265 -9.94 -7.30 -11.56
C PHE A 265 -9.60 -6.37 -10.40
N ALA A 266 -8.56 -6.66 -9.63
CA ALA A 266 -8.06 -5.79 -8.57
C ALA A 266 -7.56 -4.44 -9.11
N ALA A 267 -6.81 -4.42 -10.21
CA ALA A 267 -6.27 -3.20 -10.81
C ALA A 267 -7.35 -2.36 -11.50
N CYS A 268 -8.33 -2.95 -12.19
CA CYS A 268 -9.49 -2.20 -12.72
C CYS A 268 -10.39 -1.73 -11.58
N PHE A 269 -10.52 -2.50 -10.50
CA PHE A 269 -11.21 -2.11 -9.28
C PHE A 269 -10.52 -0.91 -8.61
N PHE A 270 -9.20 -0.97 -8.36
CA PHE A 270 -8.45 0.11 -7.71
C PHE A 270 -8.16 1.30 -8.63
N ALA A 271 -7.83 1.10 -9.91
CA ALA A 271 -7.59 2.17 -10.86
C ALA A 271 -8.90 2.89 -11.23
N GLY A 272 -10.00 2.17 -11.43
CA GLY A 272 -11.32 2.80 -11.61
C GLY A 272 -11.79 3.58 -10.38
N TRP A 273 -11.44 3.09 -9.18
CA TRP A 273 -11.74 3.72 -7.89
C TRP A 273 -10.95 5.01 -7.65
N PHE A 274 -9.63 5.01 -7.89
CA PHE A 274 -8.77 6.17 -7.64
C PHE A 274 -8.82 7.21 -8.76
N VAL A 275 -8.93 6.80 -10.03
CA VAL A 275 -8.85 7.73 -11.18
C VAL A 275 -10.07 8.64 -11.29
N ARG A 276 -11.24 8.24 -10.78
CA ARG A 276 -12.48 9.04 -10.85
C ARG A 276 -12.87 9.78 -9.57
N GLY A 277 -12.26 9.44 -8.43
CA GLY A 277 -12.44 10.18 -7.18
C GLY A 277 -11.60 11.46 -7.07
N GLY A 278 -10.62 11.66 -7.96
CA GLY A 278 -9.60 12.71 -7.84
C GLY A 278 -9.56 13.80 -8.93
N THR A 279 -10.38 13.74 -9.98
CA THR A 279 -10.26 14.65 -11.14
C THR A 279 -11.57 15.34 -11.51
N HIS A 280 -12.12 16.10 -10.56
CA HIS A 280 -12.73 17.40 -10.92
C HIS A 280 -11.70 18.50 -10.61
N GLN A 281 -10.54 18.42 -11.27
CA GLN A 281 -9.73 19.62 -11.47
C GLN A 281 -10.42 20.41 -12.57
N VAL A 282 -11.06 21.51 -12.16
CA VAL A 282 -11.38 22.61 -13.05
C VAL A 282 -10.06 23.06 -13.65
N ALA A 283 -9.85 22.76 -14.93
CA ALA A 283 -8.77 23.32 -15.71
C ALA A 283 -9.08 24.81 -15.89
N ASP A 284 -8.52 25.66 -15.02
CA ASP A 284 -8.50 27.09 -15.26
C ASP A 284 -7.46 27.36 -16.36
N ARG A 285 -8.03 27.60 -17.54
CA ARG A 285 -7.40 28.02 -18.77
C ARG A 285 -7.02 29.49 -18.60
N GLU A 286 -5.73 29.78 -18.52
CA GLU A 286 -5.22 31.13 -18.75
C GLU A 286 -5.55 31.52 -20.20
N THR A 287 -6.50 32.44 -20.36
CA THR A 287 -6.59 33.27 -21.57
C THR A 287 -7.05 34.66 -21.17
N THR A 288 -6.10 35.58 -21.28
CA THR A 288 -6.14 36.98 -21.71
C THR A 288 -7.49 37.68 -21.85
N ALA A 289 -7.48 38.91 -21.36
CA ALA A 289 -8.53 39.91 -21.36
C ALA A 289 -9.28 40.10 -22.69
N ALA A 290 -10.61 40.20 -22.56
CA ALA A 290 -11.54 41.12 -23.21
C ALA A 290 -12.82 40.41 -23.69
N GLY A 291 -13.96 40.82 -23.13
CA GLY A 291 -15.28 40.50 -23.68
C GLY A 291 -16.24 39.85 -22.69
N LEU A 292 -17.07 40.69 -22.04
CA LEU A 292 -18.29 40.26 -21.36
C LEU A 292 -19.19 39.48 -22.33
N ARG A 293 -19.35 38.18 -22.10
CA ARG A 293 -20.60 37.45 -22.32
C ARG A 293 -20.84 36.51 -21.16
N THR A 294 -21.73 36.93 -20.27
CA THR A 294 -22.29 36.16 -19.17
C THR A 294 -23.12 35.01 -19.74
N ILE A 295 -22.48 33.90 -20.09
CA ILE A 295 -23.18 32.63 -20.25
C ILE A 295 -23.43 32.15 -18.82
N THR A 296 -24.63 32.45 -18.34
CA THR A 296 -25.14 31.89 -17.09
C THR A 296 -25.52 30.45 -17.39
N GLU A 297 -24.54 29.57 -17.43
CA GLU A 297 -24.76 28.12 -17.52
C GLU A 297 -25.27 27.66 -16.14
N GLN A 298 -26.57 27.89 -15.91
CA GLN A 298 -27.29 27.26 -14.84
C GLN A 298 -27.33 25.77 -15.16
N ALA A 299 -26.56 24.97 -14.41
CA ALA A 299 -26.81 23.55 -14.33
C ALA A 299 -28.31 23.37 -14.03
N PRO A 300 -29.05 22.56 -14.81
CA PRO A 300 -30.48 22.41 -14.66
C PRO A 300 -30.79 22.00 -13.22
N VAL A 301 -31.44 22.90 -12.49
CA VAL A 301 -31.98 22.64 -11.17
C VAL A 301 -33.17 21.72 -11.41
N ASP A 302 -32.98 20.45 -11.06
CA ASP A 302 -34.05 19.46 -11.05
C ASP A 302 -35.15 19.94 -10.08
N VAL A 303 -36.29 20.34 -10.64
CA VAL A 303 -37.36 21.08 -9.95
C VAL A 303 -38.07 20.22 -8.89
N ASP A 304 -37.82 18.92 -8.86
CA ASP A 304 -38.49 17.97 -7.97
C ASP A 304 -37.90 17.86 -6.56
N GLY A 305 -36.84 18.62 -6.22
CA GLY A 305 -36.34 18.72 -4.83
C GLY A 305 -35.83 17.42 -4.21
N ARG A 306 -35.85 16.30 -4.93
CA ARG A 306 -35.24 15.03 -4.54
C ARG A 306 -33.77 15.10 -4.90
N VAL A 307 -33.00 15.79 -4.06
CA VAL A 307 -31.54 15.60 -4.02
C VAL A 307 -31.32 14.15 -3.64
N GLY A 308 -31.25 13.26 -4.64
CA GLY A 308 -30.95 11.85 -4.45
C GLY A 308 -29.61 11.77 -3.74
N SER A 309 -29.63 11.52 -2.44
CA SER A 309 -28.44 11.42 -1.62
C SER A 309 -27.65 10.23 -2.11
N ARG A 310 -26.70 10.47 -3.01
CA ARG A 310 -25.84 9.42 -3.52
C ARG A 310 -25.03 8.90 -2.36
N ARG A 311 -25.36 7.70 -1.87
CA ARG A 311 -24.60 7.06 -0.80
C ARG A 311 -23.18 6.82 -1.31
N LEU A 312 -22.25 7.64 -0.85
CA LEU A 312 -20.83 7.43 -1.07
C LEU A 312 -20.40 6.13 -0.38
N PRO A 313 -19.45 5.37 -0.96
CA PRO A 313 -18.91 4.18 -0.33
C PRO A 313 -18.34 4.54 1.04
N ARG A 314 -18.74 3.80 2.08
CA ARG A 314 -18.22 3.99 3.43
C ARG A 314 -16.97 3.12 3.63
N VAL A 315 -16.09 3.51 4.56
CA VAL A 315 -14.93 2.69 4.96
C VAL A 315 -15.38 1.30 5.41
N SER A 316 -16.53 1.21 6.09
CA SER A 316 -17.13 -0.08 6.48
C SER A 316 -17.43 -0.98 5.27
N ASP A 317 -17.93 -0.42 4.16
CA ASP A 317 -18.27 -1.19 2.96
C ASP A 317 -16.99 -1.78 2.33
N ALA A 318 -15.90 -1.02 2.32
CA ALA A 318 -14.59 -1.49 1.87
C ALA A 318 -14.03 -2.59 2.78
N MET A 319 -14.17 -2.46 4.11
CA MET A 319 -13.71 -3.48 5.05
C MET A 319 -14.47 -4.81 4.87
N VAL A 320 -15.79 -4.78 4.65
CA VAL A 320 -16.58 -5.99 4.41
C VAL A 320 -16.17 -6.66 3.10
N LEU A 321 -15.94 -5.89 2.02
CA LEU A 321 -15.45 -6.43 0.75
C LEU A 321 -14.08 -7.09 0.88
N VAL A 322 -13.15 -6.47 1.63
CA VAL A 322 -11.82 -7.04 1.90
C VAL A 322 -11.94 -8.33 2.71
N ALA A 323 -12.75 -8.33 3.76
CA ALA A 323 -12.98 -9.52 4.58
C ALA A 323 -13.60 -10.67 3.77
N ALA A 324 -14.61 -10.40 2.95
CA ALA A 324 -15.24 -11.40 2.10
C ALA A 324 -14.28 -11.95 1.04
N THR A 325 -13.43 -11.09 0.45
CA THR A 325 -12.39 -11.51 -0.48
C THR A 325 -11.36 -12.42 0.21
N ALA A 326 -10.94 -12.09 1.43
CA ALA A 326 -10.01 -12.92 2.20
C ALA A 326 -10.60 -14.31 2.51
N VAL A 327 -11.89 -14.38 2.89
CA VAL A 327 -12.60 -15.65 3.10
C VAL A 327 -12.68 -16.45 1.79
N ALA A 328 -13.01 -15.81 0.67
CA ALA A 328 -13.01 -16.47 -0.63
C ALA A 328 -11.63 -17.02 -1.03
N CYS A 329 -10.55 -16.25 -0.83
CA CYS A 329 -9.19 -16.72 -1.07
C CYS A 329 -8.83 -17.92 -0.18
N LEU A 330 -9.27 -17.92 1.09
CA LEU A 330 -9.05 -19.04 2.00
C LEU A 330 -9.83 -20.29 1.54
N LEU A 331 -11.07 -20.13 1.09
CA LEU A 331 -11.87 -21.22 0.52
C LEU A 331 -11.23 -21.77 -0.75
N VAL A 332 -10.78 -20.91 -1.66
CA VAL A 332 -10.03 -21.34 -2.86
C VAL A 332 -8.80 -22.14 -2.44
N HIS A 333 -7.99 -21.61 -1.52
CA HIS A 333 -6.79 -22.30 -1.05
C HIS A 333 -7.08 -23.68 -0.44
N LYS A 334 -8.22 -23.82 0.26
CA LYS A 334 -8.64 -25.10 0.85
C LYS A 334 -9.23 -26.07 -0.17
N SER A 335 -10.08 -25.59 -1.08
CA SER A 335 -10.76 -26.43 -2.08
C SER A 335 -9.84 -26.91 -3.20
N VAL A 336 -8.86 -26.09 -3.56
CA VAL A 336 -7.88 -26.38 -4.61
C VAL A 336 -6.70 -27.19 -4.04
N GLY A 337 -6.58 -27.26 -2.71
CA GLY A 337 -5.42 -27.84 -2.04
C GLY A 337 -4.11 -27.16 -2.45
N THR A 338 -2.99 -27.85 -2.21
CA THR A 338 -1.73 -27.55 -2.90
C THR A 338 -1.79 -28.16 -4.29
N LEU A 339 -2.66 -27.64 -5.18
CA LEU A 339 -2.47 -27.90 -6.61
C LEU A 339 -1.08 -27.39 -6.95
N ASP A 340 -0.13 -28.31 -7.05
CA ASP A 340 1.24 -27.97 -7.40
C ASP A 340 1.16 -27.46 -8.85
N PRO A 341 1.55 -26.20 -9.09
CA PRO A 341 1.62 -25.70 -10.45
C PRO A 341 2.49 -26.60 -11.35
N ALA A 342 3.46 -27.29 -10.76
CA ALA A 342 4.23 -28.30 -11.47
C ALA A 342 3.33 -29.44 -11.95
N GLU A 343 2.42 -29.98 -11.12
CA GLU A 343 1.47 -31.04 -11.53
C GLU A 343 0.50 -30.55 -12.61
N VAL A 344 -0.01 -29.31 -12.52
CA VAL A 344 -0.88 -28.74 -13.56
C VAL A 344 -0.12 -28.57 -14.88
N LEU A 345 1.11 -28.05 -14.80
CA LEU A 345 1.95 -27.87 -15.98
C LEU A 345 2.42 -29.21 -16.54
N ASP A 346 2.69 -30.19 -15.68
CA ASP A 346 3.06 -31.55 -16.03
C ASP A 346 1.90 -32.28 -16.71
N ALA A 347 0.68 -32.16 -16.19
CA ALA A 347 -0.53 -32.66 -16.83
C ALA A 347 -0.80 -32.00 -18.18
N LEU A 348 -0.47 -30.71 -18.33
CA LEU A 348 -0.55 -30.01 -19.61
C LEU A 348 0.56 -30.44 -20.60
N ASN A 349 1.77 -30.71 -20.11
CA ASN A 349 2.94 -31.07 -20.93
C ASN A 349 2.97 -32.55 -21.33
N HIS A 350 2.53 -33.44 -20.43
CA HIS A 350 2.43 -34.88 -20.64
C HIS A 350 1.06 -35.32 -21.15
N ALA A 351 0.17 -34.35 -21.45
CA ALA A 351 -1.01 -34.63 -22.25
C ALA A 351 -0.54 -35.31 -23.56
N PRO A 352 -0.99 -36.53 -23.86
CA PRO A 352 -0.41 -37.32 -24.94
C PRO A 352 -0.52 -36.57 -26.27
N ALA A 353 0.62 -36.36 -26.93
CA ALA A 353 0.73 -35.68 -28.23
C ALA A 353 0.06 -36.48 -29.37
N THR A 354 -0.58 -37.60 -29.07
CA THR A 354 -1.37 -38.39 -30.01
C THR A 354 -2.67 -37.65 -30.32
N THR A 355 -2.56 -36.69 -31.25
CA THR A 355 -3.50 -36.25 -32.30
C THR A 355 -4.93 -35.84 -31.94
N ASP A 356 -5.49 -36.19 -30.79
CA ASP A 356 -6.92 -36.04 -30.48
C ASP A 356 -7.20 -35.25 -29.19
N TRP A 357 -6.25 -34.44 -28.71
CA TRP A 357 -6.59 -33.31 -27.83
C TRP A 357 -6.83 -32.08 -28.69
N PRO A 358 -8.06 -31.86 -29.20
CA PRO A 358 -8.38 -30.60 -29.84
C PRO A 358 -8.10 -29.49 -28.82
N ALA A 359 -7.67 -28.32 -29.29
CA ALA A 359 -7.52 -27.11 -28.48
C ALA A 359 -8.72 -26.86 -27.53
N LEU A 360 -9.90 -27.40 -27.90
CA LEU A 360 -11.10 -27.50 -27.07
C LEU A 360 -10.89 -28.16 -25.69
N ASN A 361 -10.15 -29.27 -25.56
CA ASN A 361 -9.93 -29.93 -24.27
C ASN A 361 -9.01 -29.12 -23.34
N VAL A 362 -8.00 -28.43 -23.91
CA VAL A 362 -7.17 -27.49 -23.14
C VAL A 362 -7.98 -26.28 -22.71
N ALA A 363 -8.78 -25.71 -23.62
CA ALA A 363 -9.69 -24.61 -23.31
C ALA A 363 -10.74 -24.99 -22.25
N LEU A 364 -11.23 -26.23 -22.28
CA LEU A 364 -12.12 -26.82 -21.29
C LEU A 364 -11.47 -26.94 -19.92
N LEU A 365 -10.25 -27.46 -19.85
CA LEU A 365 -9.50 -27.59 -18.60
C LEU A 365 -9.22 -26.21 -17.99
N LEU A 366 -8.70 -25.28 -18.78
CA LEU A 366 -8.44 -23.90 -18.35
C LEU A 366 -9.73 -23.17 -17.96
N GLY A 367 -10.82 -23.42 -18.68
CA GLY A 367 -12.15 -22.90 -18.38
C GLY A 367 -12.68 -23.42 -17.06
N ALA A 368 -12.63 -24.73 -16.83
CA ALA A 368 -13.04 -25.38 -15.58
C ALA A 368 -12.22 -24.85 -14.39
N LEU A 369 -10.89 -24.78 -14.55
CA LEU A 369 -9.98 -24.28 -13.52
C LEU A 369 -10.24 -22.79 -13.24
N GLY A 370 -10.49 -21.99 -14.28
CA GLY A 370 -10.94 -20.61 -14.16
C GLY A 370 -12.26 -20.45 -13.41
N VAL A 371 -13.25 -21.31 -13.69
CA VAL A 371 -14.54 -21.32 -12.98
C VAL A 371 -14.35 -21.69 -11.51
N ILE A 372 -13.60 -22.75 -11.21
CA ILE A 372 -13.33 -23.20 -9.83
C ILE A 372 -12.62 -22.12 -9.01
N LEU A 373 -11.64 -21.43 -9.59
CA LEU A 373 -10.89 -20.37 -8.92
C LEU A 373 -11.71 -19.08 -8.74
N SER A 374 -12.53 -18.72 -9.74
CA SER A 374 -13.27 -17.45 -9.72
C SER A 374 -14.60 -17.53 -8.98
N ALA A 375 -15.27 -18.69 -8.96
CA ALA A 375 -16.59 -18.83 -8.37
C ALA A 375 -16.65 -18.41 -6.88
N PRO A 376 -15.73 -18.81 -5.98
CA PRO A 376 -15.78 -18.37 -4.59
C PRO A 376 -15.64 -16.85 -4.43
N LEU A 377 -14.78 -16.21 -5.25
CA LEU A 377 -14.61 -14.76 -5.27
C LEU A 377 -15.86 -14.04 -5.76
N LEU A 378 -16.48 -14.54 -6.83
CA LEU A 378 -17.71 -13.98 -7.36
C LEU A 378 -18.89 -14.15 -6.39
N VAL A 379 -18.99 -15.30 -5.72
CA VAL A 379 -20.00 -15.54 -4.67
C VAL A 379 -19.81 -14.59 -3.51
N ALA A 380 -18.59 -14.46 -2.99
CA ALA A 380 -18.30 -13.57 -1.87
C ALA A 380 -18.57 -12.09 -2.22
N GLY A 381 -18.21 -11.65 -3.43
CA GLY A 381 -18.51 -10.32 -3.94
C GLY A 381 -20.02 -10.06 -4.05
N SER A 382 -20.76 -10.99 -4.67
CA SER A 382 -22.22 -10.89 -4.81
C SER A 382 -22.93 -10.90 -3.46
N ALA A 383 -22.55 -11.79 -2.54
CA ALA A 383 -23.14 -11.88 -1.20
C ALA A 383 -22.87 -10.60 -0.40
N THR A 384 -21.66 -10.04 -0.49
CA THR A 384 -21.30 -8.78 0.18
C THR A 384 -22.16 -7.63 -0.31
N LEU A 385 -22.34 -7.49 -1.63
CA LEU A 385 -23.19 -6.42 -2.18
C LEU A 385 -24.65 -6.62 -1.83
N ALA A 386 -25.16 -7.85 -1.84
CA ALA A 386 -26.52 -8.15 -1.39
C ALA A 386 -26.70 -7.73 0.09
N MET A 387 -25.76 -8.04 0.98
CA MET A 387 -25.80 -7.61 2.39
C MET A 387 -25.76 -6.09 2.54
N ILE A 388 -24.93 -5.39 1.76
CA ILE A 388 -24.85 -3.92 1.76
C ILE A 388 -26.19 -3.31 1.34
N VAL A 389 -26.86 -3.87 0.34
CA VAL A 389 -28.20 -3.45 -0.12
C VAL A 389 -29.26 -3.74 0.94
N LEU A 390 -29.21 -4.91 1.58
CA LEU A 390 -30.11 -5.25 2.69
C LEU A 390 -29.89 -4.37 3.92
N SER A 391 -28.71 -3.78 4.09
CA SER A 391 -28.41 -2.86 5.19
C SER A 391 -28.92 -1.43 4.94
N MET A 392 -29.48 -1.14 3.76
CA MET A 392 -30.05 0.17 3.45
C MET A 392 -31.43 0.36 4.09
N PRO A 393 -31.84 1.62 4.35
CA PRO A 393 -33.20 1.95 4.76
C PRO A 393 -34.25 1.37 3.79
N ALA A 394 -35.39 0.92 4.31
CA ALA A 394 -36.40 0.18 3.52
C ALA A 394 -36.88 0.93 2.27
N ALA A 395 -37.06 2.25 2.37
CA ALA A 395 -37.46 3.10 1.24
C ALA A 395 -36.44 3.04 0.10
N GLU A 396 -35.14 3.25 0.41
CA GLU A 396 -34.05 3.22 -0.57
C GLU A 396 -33.79 1.80 -1.11
N ARG A 397 -33.97 0.79 -0.25
CA ARG A 397 -33.80 -0.62 -0.61
C ARG A 397 -34.76 -1.02 -1.73
N SER A 398 -36.04 -0.65 -1.62
CA SER A 398 -37.05 -0.99 -2.63
C SER A 398 -36.75 -0.42 -4.01
N GLN A 399 -36.16 0.78 -4.07
CA GLN A 399 -35.75 1.41 -5.32
C GLN A 399 -34.48 0.76 -5.87
N THR A 400 -33.50 0.52 -5.01
CA THR A 400 -32.21 -0.08 -5.38
C THR A 400 -32.37 -1.50 -5.91
N LEU A 401 -33.31 -2.29 -5.37
CA LEU A 401 -33.58 -3.65 -5.82
C LEU A 401 -34.12 -3.74 -7.25
N ARG A 402 -34.64 -2.64 -7.81
CA ARG A 402 -35.11 -2.59 -9.21
C ARG A 402 -33.96 -2.39 -10.21
N ASN A 403 -32.77 -2.08 -9.73
CA ASN A 403 -31.59 -1.91 -10.57
C ASN A 403 -30.99 -3.29 -10.93
N PRO A 404 -30.43 -3.44 -12.13
CA PRO A 404 -29.94 -4.72 -12.63
C PRO A 404 -28.76 -5.29 -11.82
N GLY A 405 -27.91 -4.44 -11.24
CA GLY A 405 -26.74 -4.86 -10.47
C GLY A 405 -27.07 -5.55 -9.15
N PRO A 406 -27.84 -4.92 -8.24
CA PRO A 406 -28.33 -5.56 -7.02
C PRO A 406 -29.10 -6.84 -7.32
N LEU A 407 -29.99 -6.83 -8.33
CA LEU A 407 -30.77 -8.01 -8.70
C LEU A 407 -29.87 -9.21 -9.07
N ALA A 408 -28.79 -8.98 -9.82
CA ALA A 408 -27.82 -10.03 -10.12
C ALA A 408 -27.17 -10.62 -8.85
N CYS A 409 -26.87 -9.78 -7.86
CA CYS A 409 -26.30 -10.23 -6.58
C CYS A 409 -27.29 -11.09 -5.77
N PHE A 410 -28.57 -10.70 -5.72
CA PHE A 410 -29.61 -11.49 -5.07
C PHE A 410 -29.88 -12.82 -5.79
N GLN A 411 -29.86 -12.82 -7.12
CA GLN A 411 -30.01 -14.04 -7.91
C GLN A 411 -28.91 -15.07 -7.58
N VAL A 412 -27.65 -14.63 -7.47
CA VAL A 412 -26.54 -15.49 -7.06
C VAL A 412 -26.75 -16.01 -5.63
N GLY A 413 -27.17 -15.14 -4.70
CA GLY A 413 -27.48 -15.55 -3.33
C GLY A 413 -28.57 -16.62 -3.26
N PHE A 414 -29.63 -16.50 -4.07
CA PHE A 414 -30.68 -17.49 -4.19
C PHE A 414 -30.15 -18.83 -4.71
N VAL A 415 -29.37 -18.83 -5.80
CA VAL A 415 -28.78 -20.04 -6.38
C VAL A 415 -27.83 -20.72 -5.39
N VAL A 416 -26.98 -19.97 -4.69
CA VAL A 416 -26.05 -20.52 -3.70
C VAL A 416 -26.80 -21.19 -2.55
N VAL A 417 -27.85 -20.57 -2.01
CA VAL A 417 -28.66 -21.17 -0.94
C VAL A 417 -29.35 -22.44 -1.43
N LEU A 418 -29.91 -22.42 -2.64
CA LEU A 418 -30.57 -23.59 -3.24
C LEU A 418 -29.58 -24.76 -3.40
N ILE A 419 -28.42 -24.52 -4.00
CA ILE A 419 -27.41 -25.57 -4.24
C ILE A 419 -26.78 -26.07 -2.94
N ALA A 420 -26.48 -25.18 -1.99
CA ALA A 420 -25.98 -25.59 -0.68
C ALA A 420 -27.00 -26.45 0.08
N GLY A 421 -28.30 -26.11 -0.02
CA GLY A 421 -29.38 -26.92 0.55
C GLY A 421 -29.45 -28.32 -0.07
N LEU A 422 -29.39 -28.41 -1.41
CA LEU A 422 -29.38 -29.69 -2.12
C LEU A 422 -28.13 -30.53 -1.79
N GLY A 423 -26.95 -29.91 -1.75
CA GLY A 423 -25.70 -30.57 -1.38
C GLY A 423 -25.72 -31.08 0.06
N LEU A 424 -26.32 -30.31 0.98
CA LEU A 424 -26.51 -30.75 2.37
C LEU A 424 -27.45 -31.96 2.46
N VAL A 425 -28.57 -31.96 1.71
CA VAL A 425 -29.48 -33.11 1.66
C VAL A 425 -28.77 -34.34 1.10
N GLN A 426 -27.99 -34.20 0.02
CA GLN A 426 -27.22 -35.29 -0.56
C GLN A 426 -26.18 -35.84 0.43
N TYR A 427 -25.46 -34.96 1.13
CA TYR A 427 -24.50 -35.35 2.17
C TYR A 427 -25.15 -36.15 3.30
N LEU A 428 -26.33 -35.72 3.76
CA LEU A 428 -27.08 -36.41 4.81
C LEU A 428 -27.61 -37.78 4.37
N ILE A 429 -27.86 -37.99 3.08
CA ILE A 429 -28.32 -39.28 2.53
C ILE A 429 -27.15 -40.25 2.38
N ASP A 430 -26.05 -39.82 1.76
CA ASP A 430 -24.93 -40.70 1.43
C ASP A 430 -24.05 -41.04 2.65
N SER A 431 -24.01 -40.18 3.68
CA SER A 431 -23.27 -40.36 4.95
C SER A 431 -21.76 -40.67 4.82
N ASP A 432 -21.19 -40.55 3.62
CA ASP A 432 -19.77 -40.81 3.36
C ASP A 432 -18.96 -39.50 3.46
N PRO A 433 -18.11 -39.34 4.51
CA PRO A 433 -17.31 -38.13 4.70
C PRO A 433 -16.27 -37.92 3.58
N ASP A 434 -15.87 -38.97 2.86
CA ASP A 434 -14.86 -38.85 1.81
C ASP A 434 -15.43 -38.17 0.54
N ARG A 435 -16.76 -38.09 0.41
CA ARG A 435 -17.44 -37.46 -0.75
C ARG A 435 -17.62 -35.95 -0.65
N ILE A 436 -17.23 -35.32 0.46
CA ILE A 436 -17.39 -33.86 0.65
C ILE A 436 -16.72 -33.08 -0.48
N HIS A 437 -15.52 -33.51 -0.92
CA HIS A 437 -14.80 -32.84 -2.00
C HIS A 437 -15.55 -32.92 -3.34
N GLU A 438 -16.13 -34.09 -3.66
CA GLU A 438 -16.94 -34.31 -4.86
C GLU A 438 -18.18 -33.42 -4.86
N ILE A 439 -18.89 -33.35 -3.72
CA ILE A 439 -20.08 -32.52 -3.54
C ILE A 439 -19.74 -31.03 -3.72
N VAL A 440 -18.63 -30.55 -3.14
CA VAL A 440 -18.20 -29.15 -3.25
C VAL A 440 -17.81 -28.81 -4.70
N MET A 441 -17.09 -29.70 -5.38
CA MET A 441 -16.69 -29.52 -6.77
C MET A 441 -17.91 -29.46 -7.71
N ASN A 442 -18.84 -30.41 -7.58
CA ASN A 442 -20.06 -30.44 -8.37
C ASN A 442 -20.94 -29.22 -8.09
N SER A 443 -21.09 -28.84 -6.81
CA SER A 443 -21.84 -27.64 -6.40
C SER A 443 -21.28 -26.36 -7.03
N SER A 444 -19.96 -26.24 -7.14
CA SER A 444 -19.31 -25.07 -7.74
C SER A 444 -19.62 -24.90 -9.23
N ILE A 445 -19.69 -26.03 -9.96
CA ILE A 445 -20.06 -26.05 -11.39
C ILE A 445 -21.54 -25.66 -11.54
N TYR A 446 -22.44 -26.23 -10.74
CA TYR A 446 -23.87 -25.91 -10.77
C TYR A 446 -24.15 -24.47 -10.39
N VAL A 447 -23.52 -23.94 -9.33
CA VAL A 447 -23.66 -22.54 -8.92
C VAL A 447 -23.27 -21.61 -10.06
N SER A 448 -22.16 -21.90 -10.75
CA SER A 448 -21.68 -21.06 -11.85
C SER A 448 -22.63 -21.07 -13.05
N GLY A 449 -23.07 -22.26 -13.49
CA GLY A 449 -24.00 -22.39 -14.61
C GLY A 449 -25.37 -21.76 -14.32
N LEU A 450 -25.97 -22.08 -13.18
CA LEU A 450 -27.31 -21.59 -12.83
C LEU A 450 -27.32 -20.10 -12.49
N SER A 451 -26.25 -19.57 -11.88
CA SER A 451 -26.15 -18.13 -11.61
C SER A 451 -26.05 -17.34 -12.90
N GLY A 452 -25.17 -17.75 -13.83
CA GLY A 452 -25.04 -17.08 -15.13
C GLY A 452 -26.36 -17.08 -15.92
N LEU A 453 -27.04 -18.23 -15.99
CA LEU A 453 -28.32 -18.36 -16.71
C LEU A 453 -29.42 -17.54 -16.04
N GLY A 454 -29.50 -17.60 -14.71
CA GLY A 454 -30.47 -16.83 -13.93
C GLY A 454 -30.30 -15.32 -14.10
N ILE A 455 -29.05 -14.83 -14.05
CA ILE A 455 -28.75 -13.41 -14.27
C ILE A 455 -29.11 -13.00 -15.70
N ALA A 456 -28.69 -13.77 -16.71
CA ALA A 456 -29.01 -13.50 -18.11
C ALA A 456 -30.54 -13.45 -18.34
N GLY A 457 -31.27 -14.42 -17.80
CA GLY A 457 -32.73 -14.47 -17.85
C GLY A 457 -33.36 -13.23 -17.22
N CYS A 458 -32.98 -12.88 -15.98
CA CYS A 458 -33.48 -11.68 -15.30
C CYS A 458 -33.22 -10.40 -16.11
N TRP A 459 -32.02 -10.27 -16.67
CA TRP A 459 -31.63 -9.12 -17.46
C TRP A 459 -32.40 -8.99 -18.77
N ILE A 460 -32.59 -10.10 -19.49
CA ILE A 460 -33.41 -10.15 -20.70
C ILE A 460 -34.86 -9.78 -20.36
N THR A 461 -35.43 -10.34 -19.30
CA THR A 461 -36.80 -10.03 -18.85
C THR A 461 -36.96 -8.54 -18.51
N MET A 462 -36.00 -7.95 -17.77
CA MET A 462 -36.02 -6.52 -17.47
C MET A 462 -35.91 -5.65 -18.72
N ALA A 463 -35.06 -6.05 -19.68
CA ALA A 463 -34.91 -5.34 -20.94
C ALA A 463 -36.22 -5.38 -21.75
N MET A 464 -36.87 -6.55 -21.82
CA MET A 464 -38.16 -6.73 -22.52
C MET A 464 -39.30 -5.94 -21.84
N MET A 465 -39.31 -5.86 -20.52
CA MET A 465 -40.31 -5.08 -19.77
C MET A 465 -40.04 -3.57 -19.79
N GLY A 466 -38.94 -3.11 -20.39
CA GLY A 466 -38.53 -1.69 -20.35
C GLY A 466 -38.19 -1.20 -18.93
N SER A 467 -37.96 -2.12 -17.99
CA SER A 467 -37.65 -1.81 -16.59
C SER A 467 -36.14 -1.65 -16.35
N TRP A 468 -35.32 -1.80 -17.39
CA TRP A 468 -33.87 -1.61 -17.31
C TRP A 468 -33.50 -0.15 -17.02
N ARG A 469 -33.28 0.16 -15.75
CA ARG A 469 -32.80 1.48 -15.30
C ARG A 469 -31.39 1.34 -14.75
N SER A 470 -30.42 1.73 -15.58
CA SER A 470 -29.02 1.80 -15.20
C SER A 470 -28.78 3.08 -14.40
N GLU A 471 -28.46 2.97 -13.11
CA GLU A 471 -28.14 4.12 -12.27
C GLU A 471 -26.62 4.28 -12.14
N ALA A 472 -26.14 5.53 -11.98
CA ALA A 472 -24.70 5.81 -11.89
C ALA A 472 -24.07 5.43 -10.52
N PHE A 473 -24.78 4.67 -9.68
CA PHE A 473 -24.32 4.26 -8.37
C PHE A 473 -23.22 3.20 -8.46
N TRP A 474 -22.27 3.26 -7.53
CA TRP A 474 -21.15 2.32 -7.50
C TRP A 474 -21.61 0.87 -7.27
N ILE A 475 -22.68 0.67 -6.49
CA ILE A 475 -23.26 -0.65 -6.20
C ILE A 475 -23.88 -1.26 -7.46
N ASP A 476 -24.62 -0.48 -8.24
CA ASP A 476 -25.20 -0.97 -9.49
C ASP A 476 -24.11 -1.35 -10.50
N ARG A 477 -23.11 -0.48 -10.66
CA ARG A 477 -21.96 -0.76 -11.56
C ARG A 477 -21.20 -2.02 -11.17
N LEU A 478 -20.92 -2.18 -9.88
CA LEU A 478 -20.17 -3.35 -9.40
C LEU A 478 -21.03 -4.62 -9.48
N GLY A 479 -22.30 -4.56 -9.13
CA GLY A 479 -23.23 -5.68 -9.29
C GLY A 479 -23.40 -6.11 -10.76
N ARG A 480 -23.46 -5.15 -11.69
CA ARG A 480 -23.47 -5.44 -13.13
C ARG A 480 -22.16 -6.05 -13.61
N LEU A 481 -21.02 -5.56 -13.12
CA LEU A 481 -19.72 -6.14 -13.45
C LEU A 481 -19.65 -7.61 -13.00
N LEU A 482 -20.05 -7.90 -11.76
CA LEU A 482 -20.13 -9.27 -11.26
C LEU A 482 -21.13 -10.12 -12.05
N GLY A 483 -22.29 -9.56 -12.43
CA GLY A 483 -23.26 -10.24 -13.27
C GLY A 483 -22.71 -10.63 -14.64
N ILE A 484 -21.94 -9.74 -15.28
CA ILE A 484 -21.25 -10.03 -16.54
C ILE A 484 -20.23 -11.17 -16.32
N CYS A 485 -19.45 -11.12 -15.24
CA CYS A 485 -18.50 -12.20 -14.94
C CYS A 485 -19.20 -13.56 -14.82
N TRP A 486 -20.35 -13.64 -14.15
CA TRP A 486 -21.15 -14.87 -14.09
C TRP A 486 -21.64 -15.33 -15.47
N ILE A 487 -22.15 -14.43 -16.31
CA ILE A 487 -22.59 -14.78 -17.67
C ILE A 487 -21.42 -15.31 -18.52
N VAL A 488 -20.22 -14.73 -18.38
CA VAL A 488 -19.02 -15.18 -19.10
C VAL A 488 -18.59 -16.61 -18.69
N THR A 489 -18.97 -17.08 -17.50
CA THR A 489 -18.69 -18.49 -17.11
C THR A 489 -19.57 -19.51 -17.82
N LEU A 490 -20.72 -19.12 -18.37
CA LEU A 490 -21.68 -20.02 -19.02
C LEU A 490 -21.12 -20.89 -20.15
N PRO A 491 -20.41 -20.35 -21.15
CA PRO A 491 -19.87 -21.18 -22.23
C PRO A 491 -18.94 -22.27 -21.70
N PHE A 492 -18.15 -21.98 -20.67
CA PHE A 492 -17.26 -22.97 -20.07
C PHE A 492 -18.04 -24.07 -19.37
N VAL A 493 -19.08 -23.73 -18.58
CA VAL A 493 -19.93 -24.72 -17.92
C VAL A 493 -20.69 -25.58 -18.95
N LEU A 494 -21.23 -24.98 -20.01
CA LEU A 494 -21.89 -25.71 -21.10
C LEU A 494 -20.96 -26.70 -21.79
N LEU A 495 -19.73 -26.27 -22.11
CA LEU A 495 -18.75 -27.15 -22.72
C LEU A 495 -18.36 -28.32 -21.78
N ILE A 496 -18.22 -28.05 -20.47
CA ILE A 496 -17.95 -29.09 -19.47
C ILE A 496 -19.10 -30.10 -19.44
N LEU A 497 -20.35 -29.63 -19.39
CA LEU A 497 -21.53 -30.50 -19.38
C LEU A 497 -21.64 -31.34 -20.66
N LEU A 498 -21.40 -30.74 -21.83
CA LEU A 498 -21.42 -31.48 -23.11
C LEU A 498 -20.39 -32.62 -23.13
N LYS A 499 -19.21 -32.40 -22.55
CA LYS A 499 -18.16 -33.43 -22.44
C LYS A 499 -18.54 -34.58 -21.50
N PHE A 500 -19.40 -34.36 -20.52
CA PHE A 500 -19.88 -35.43 -19.65
C PHE A 500 -21.07 -36.21 -20.23
N ILE A 501 -21.77 -35.65 -21.21
CA ILE A 501 -22.94 -36.29 -21.85
C ILE A 501 -22.53 -37.15 -23.04
N GLY A 502 -21.51 -36.75 -23.80
CA GLY A 502 -20.95 -37.50 -24.93
C GLY A 502 -19.81 -38.40 -24.52
#